data_AF-A0AAW1U0M0-F1
#
_entry.id   AF-A0AAW1U0M0-F1
#
_cell.length_a   1.000
_cell.length_b   1.000
_cell.length_c   1.000
_cell.angle_alpha   90.00
_cell.angle_beta   90.00
_cell.angle_gamma   90.00
#
_symmetry.space_group_name_H-M   'P 1'
#
loop_
_entity.id
_entity.type
_entity.pdbx_description
1 polymer ?
#
loop_
_entity_poly.entity_id
_entity_poly.type
_entity_poly.pdbx_seq_one_letter_code
_entity_poly.pdbx_strand_id
1 'polypeptide(L)'
;MRKKLLLITFYILSWNALVTGSKFYSKIFKKKQKKPCDEETLVNLLAEIQVINPEAIINLSTMEEVKPLCKKVSENLEKIEEILADCKPPHQPDLYFQLIKGEEILYRKLCTESAFKQQFQGHFSCFHKFRSEFDKCNGTPDWIENSDPEVICAEYKKISNCYYEITGTHCGQEAAEVMKELVISIINSILTIKCDINEIGTNPEDALELEAGPEGKKSLKTKLLDKLKDKKDIKSRAEQKKNYISYEVLLVVLTNFIHYTM
;
A
#
# COMPACT_ATOMS: atom_id res chain seq x y z
N MET A 1 -54.92 54.83 -10.91
CA MET A 1 -54.92 53.74 -11.92
C MET A 1 -53.89 54.03 -13.02
N ARG A 2 -52.59 53.76 -12.83
CA ARG A 2 -51.55 53.90 -13.90
C ARG A 2 -50.20 53.24 -13.56
N LYS A 3 -50.18 52.03 -12.99
CA LYS A 3 -48.92 51.30 -12.68
C LYS A 3 -48.99 49.77 -12.82
N LYS A 4 -49.69 49.22 -13.81
CA LYS A 4 -49.72 47.76 -14.07
C LYS A 4 -49.51 47.34 -15.53
N LEU A 5 -49.00 48.23 -16.39
CA LEU A 5 -48.89 47.95 -17.84
C LEU A 5 -47.47 48.13 -18.41
N LEU A 6 -46.42 47.87 -17.61
CA LEU A 6 -45.01 47.97 -18.05
C LEU A 6 -44.13 46.82 -17.53
N LEU A 7 -44.70 45.63 -17.31
CA LEU A 7 -43.94 44.45 -16.86
C LEU A 7 -44.14 43.20 -17.73
N ILE A 8 -44.82 43.30 -18.88
CA ILE A 8 -45.14 42.14 -19.74
C ILE A 8 -44.46 42.20 -21.12
N THR A 9 -43.69 43.25 -21.42
CA THR A 9 -42.96 43.34 -22.71
C THR A 9 -41.46 43.05 -22.64
N PHE A 10 -40.90 42.76 -21.46
CA PHE A 10 -39.49 42.35 -21.32
C PHE A 10 -39.27 40.83 -21.35
N TYR A 11 -40.33 40.02 -21.28
CA TYR A 11 -40.20 38.56 -21.20
C TYR A 11 -40.27 37.81 -22.54
N ILE A 12 -40.54 38.49 -23.66
CA ILE A 12 -40.73 37.82 -24.97
C ILE A 12 -39.51 38.00 -25.92
N LEU A 13 -38.57 38.89 -25.62
CA LEU A 13 -37.33 39.06 -26.41
C LEU A 13 -36.10 38.33 -25.84
N SER A 14 -36.30 37.40 -24.89
CA SER A 14 -35.21 36.63 -24.26
C SER A 14 -35.17 35.15 -24.64
N TRP A 15 -36.06 34.65 -25.51
CA TRP A 15 -36.12 33.22 -25.87
C TRP A 15 -35.69 32.87 -27.30
N ASN A 16 -35.61 33.84 -28.23
CA ASN A 16 -35.18 33.56 -29.61
C ASN A 16 -33.66 33.66 -29.83
N ALA A 17 -32.86 33.98 -28.81
CA ALA A 17 -31.40 33.96 -28.88
C ALA A 17 -30.77 32.65 -28.37
N LEU A 18 -31.58 31.69 -27.88
CA LEU A 18 -31.06 30.45 -27.27
C LEU A 18 -31.10 29.22 -28.20
N VAL A 19 -31.64 29.32 -29.42
CA VAL A 19 -31.91 28.15 -30.29
C VAL A 19 -31.02 28.09 -31.55
N THR A 20 -30.21 29.12 -31.85
CA THR A 20 -29.30 29.11 -33.00
C THR A 20 -27.82 28.92 -32.66
N GLY A 21 -27.46 28.76 -31.38
CA GLY A 21 -26.08 28.59 -30.92
C GLY A 21 -25.54 27.15 -30.87
N SER A 22 -26.31 26.13 -31.24
CA SER A 22 -25.97 24.72 -30.97
C SER A 22 -25.07 24.03 -32.02
N LYS A 23 -24.69 24.70 -33.12
CA LYS A 23 -23.84 24.10 -34.16
C LYS A 23 -22.43 24.67 -34.26
N PHE A 24 -22.06 25.69 -33.47
CA PHE A 24 -20.72 26.30 -33.51
C PHE A 24 -19.78 25.83 -32.38
N TYR A 25 -20.28 25.11 -31.37
CA TYR A 25 -19.48 24.64 -30.22
C TYR A 25 -18.93 23.20 -30.34
N SER A 26 -19.04 22.53 -31.50
CA SER A 26 -18.57 21.13 -31.68
C SER A 26 -17.19 20.99 -32.37
N LYS A 27 -16.51 22.09 -32.64
CA LYS A 27 -15.12 22.20 -33.13
C LYS A 27 -14.49 23.29 -32.26
N ILE A 28 -13.66 23.04 -31.24
CA ILE A 28 -12.23 22.68 -31.33
C ILE A 28 -11.80 22.31 -29.90
N PHE A 29 -12.09 21.10 -29.46
CA PHE A 29 -11.28 20.42 -28.44
C PHE A 29 -11.27 18.94 -28.81
N LYS A 30 -10.72 18.62 -29.98
CA LYS A 30 -10.18 17.28 -30.21
C LYS A 30 -9.03 17.13 -29.22
N LYS A 31 -9.28 16.58 -28.03
CA LYS A 31 -8.22 16.12 -27.12
C LYS A 31 -7.33 15.19 -27.93
N LYS A 32 -6.14 15.67 -28.30
CA LYS A 32 -5.11 14.85 -28.95
C LYS A 32 -4.85 13.72 -27.96
N GLN A 33 -5.22 12.50 -28.33
CA GLN A 33 -4.93 11.35 -27.49
C GLN A 33 -3.40 11.24 -27.41
N LYS A 34 -2.87 11.29 -26.18
CA LYS A 34 -1.44 11.13 -25.94
C LYS A 34 -1.03 9.73 -26.41
N LYS A 35 0.14 9.63 -27.03
CA LYS A 35 0.74 8.34 -27.43
C LYS A 35 1.11 7.51 -26.18
N PRO A 36 1.25 6.18 -26.30
CA PRO A 36 1.89 5.38 -25.26
C PRO A 36 3.26 5.93 -24.87
N CYS A 37 3.62 5.83 -23.60
CA CYS A 37 4.96 6.17 -23.11
C CYS A 37 5.99 5.16 -23.62
N ASP A 38 7.23 5.64 -23.79
CA ASP A 38 8.37 4.76 -23.98
C ASP A 38 8.77 4.18 -22.62
N GLU A 39 8.51 2.89 -22.43
CA GLU A 39 8.76 2.20 -21.17
C GLU A 39 10.25 2.19 -20.83
N GLU A 40 11.14 2.05 -21.81
CA GLU A 40 12.59 2.02 -21.58
C GLU A 40 13.09 3.32 -20.94
N THR A 41 12.60 4.46 -21.42
CA THR A 41 12.93 5.77 -20.84
C THR A 41 12.47 5.87 -19.38
N LEU A 42 11.26 5.42 -19.05
CA LEU A 42 10.73 5.48 -17.69
C LEU A 42 11.49 4.55 -16.74
N VAL A 43 11.81 3.33 -17.19
CA VAL A 43 12.60 2.34 -16.43
C VAL A 43 13.99 2.89 -16.12
N ASN A 44 14.64 3.52 -17.10
CA ASN A 44 15.96 4.10 -16.90
C ASN A 44 15.97 5.19 -15.83
N LEU A 45 14.95 6.06 -15.79
CA LEU A 45 14.82 7.09 -14.76
C LEU A 45 14.63 6.50 -13.35
N LEU A 46 13.78 5.48 -13.23
CA LEU A 46 13.61 4.77 -11.96
C LEU A 46 14.92 4.08 -11.52
N ALA A 47 15.65 3.47 -12.46
CA ALA A 47 16.93 2.83 -12.20
C ALA A 47 18.04 3.83 -11.78
N GLU A 48 18.05 5.06 -12.31
CA GLU A 48 19.02 6.12 -11.93
C GLU A 48 19.01 6.38 -10.41
N ILE A 49 17.84 6.25 -9.78
CA ILE A 49 17.66 6.41 -8.35
C ILE A 49 17.41 5.10 -7.60
N GLN A 50 17.68 3.95 -8.23
CA GLN A 50 17.55 2.60 -7.67
C GLN A 50 16.12 2.21 -7.25
N VAL A 51 15.08 2.80 -7.85
CA VAL A 51 13.69 2.45 -7.59
C VAL A 51 13.30 1.25 -8.47
N ILE A 52 13.46 0.04 -7.94
CA ILE A 52 13.11 -1.21 -8.64
C ILE A 52 11.97 -1.98 -7.98
N ASN A 53 11.67 -1.67 -6.71
CA ASN A 53 10.58 -2.26 -5.93
C ASN A 53 10.20 -1.30 -4.77
N PRO A 54 9.10 -1.56 -4.02
CA PRO A 54 8.67 -0.70 -2.91
C PRO A 54 9.72 -0.52 -1.83
N GLU A 55 10.46 -1.57 -1.49
CA GLU A 55 11.47 -1.58 -0.44
C GLU A 55 12.67 -0.71 -0.80
N ALA A 56 13.06 -0.67 -2.08
CA ALA A 56 14.10 0.22 -2.55
C ALA A 56 13.72 1.70 -2.38
N ILE A 57 12.46 2.06 -2.61
CA ILE A 57 11.94 3.42 -2.36
C ILE A 57 12.07 3.76 -0.87
N ILE A 58 11.68 2.83 0.01
CA ILE A 58 11.81 3.01 1.46
C ILE A 58 13.28 3.17 1.84
N ASN A 59 14.17 2.33 1.30
CA ASN A 59 15.60 2.33 1.61
C ASN A 59 16.28 3.64 1.24
N LEU A 60 15.86 4.33 0.17
CA LEU A 60 16.36 5.66 -0.18
C LEU A 60 16.30 6.65 1.00
N SER A 61 15.26 6.56 1.83
CA SER A 61 15.07 7.42 3.02
C SER A 61 16.17 7.26 4.07
N THR A 62 16.92 6.16 4.04
CA THR A 62 17.94 5.82 5.04
C THR A 62 19.37 5.97 4.50
N MET A 63 19.54 6.12 3.18
CA MET A 63 20.86 6.14 2.53
C MET A 63 21.57 7.48 2.68
N GLU A 64 20.84 8.58 2.52
CA GLU A 64 21.34 9.95 2.51
C GLU A 64 20.48 10.84 3.40
N GLU A 65 21.05 11.94 3.91
CA GLU A 65 20.27 12.92 4.65
C GLU A 65 19.10 13.45 3.82
N VAL A 66 18.03 13.89 4.49
CA VAL A 66 16.80 14.32 3.84
C VAL A 66 17.02 15.41 2.78
N LYS A 67 17.91 16.39 3.03
CA LYS A 67 18.13 17.50 2.07
C LYS A 67 18.72 17.03 0.73
N PRO A 68 19.86 16.32 0.67
CA PRO A 68 20.39 15.80 -0.59
C PRO A 68 19.43 14.79 -1.25
N LEU A 69 18.78 13.93 -0.46
CA LEU A 69 17.75 13.01 -0.98
C LEU A 69 16.64 13.75 -1.72
N CYS A 70 16.07 14.80 -1.10
CA CYS A 70 15.00 15.58 -1.69
C CYS A 70 15.40 16.23 -3.02
N LYS A 71 16.63 16.72 -3.13
CA LYS A 71 17.15 17.26 -4.39
C LYS A 71 17.18 16.18 -5.47
N LYS A 72 17.77 15.02 -5.16
CA LYS A 72 17.88 13.90 -6.10
C LYS A 72 16.52 13.40 -6.58
N VAL A 73 15.57 13.22 -5.65
CA VAL A 73 14.22 12.72 -5.96
C VAL A 73 13.41 13.76 -6.74
N SER A 74 13.47 15.05 -6.38
CA SER A 74 12.77 16.09 -7.16
C SER A 74 13.28 16.21 -8.59
N GLU A 75 14.60 16.22 -8.79
CA GLU A 75 15.20 16.25 -10.14
C GLU A 75 14.77 15.04 -10.99
N ASN A 76 14.60 13.87 -10.37
CA ASN A 76 14.11 12.68 -11.07
C ASN A 76 12.62 12.78 -11.41
N LEU A 77 11.78 13.17 -10.44
CA LEU A 77 10.34 13.35 -10.63
C LEU A 77 10.04 14.42 -11.68
N GLU A 78 10.78 15.52 -11.74
CA GLU A 78 10.62 16.56 -12.77
C GLU A 78 10.83 16.00 -14.19
N LYS A 79 11.87 15.17 -14.41
CA LYS A 79 12.08 14.50 -15.70
C LYS A 79 10.93 13.56 -16.06
N ILE A 80 10.42 12.82 -15.08
CA ILE A 80 9.28 11.91 -15.27
C ILE A 80 8.04 12.72 -15.66
N GLU A 81 7.75 13.82 -14.95
CA GLU A 81 6.63 14.70 -15.27
C GLU A 81 6.71 15.27 -16.69
N GLU A 82 7.89 15.69 -17.14
CA GLU A 82 8.13 16.15 -18.51
C GLU A 82 7.78 15.08 -19.56
N ILE A 83 8.16 13.82 -19.33
CA ILE A 83 7.82 12.70 -20.22
C ILE A 83 6.31 12.44 -20.22
N LEU A 84 5.70 12.40 -19.02
CA LEU A 84 4.27 12.14 -18.84
C LEU A 84 3.39 13.30 -19.36
N ALA A 85 3.97 14.49 -19.57
CA ALA A 85 3.29 15.59 -20.26
C ALA A 85 2.92 15.24 -21.70
N ASP A 86 3.69 14.39 -22.38
CA ASP A 86 3.53 14.05 -23.80
C ASP A 86 2.97 12.64 -24.07
N CYS A 87 3.02 11.74 -23.08
CA CYS A 87 2.59 10.37 -23.23
C CYS A 87 1.59 9.89 -22.14
N LYS A 88 1.09 8.66 -22.29
CA LYS A 88 0.30 7.96 -21.27
C LYS A 88 0.81 6.53 -21.09
N PRO A 89 0.70 5.96 -19.87
CA PRO A 89 0.94 4.54 -19.65
C PRO A 89 0.19 3.68 -20.68
N PRO A 90 0.83 2.68 -21.30
CA PRO A 90 0.18 1.78 -22.24
C PRO A 90 -0.85 0.87 -21.56
N HIS A 91 -0.57 0.43 -20.34
CA HIS A 91 -1.40 -0.49 -19.56
C HIS A 91 -1.62 0.05 -18.13
N GLN A 92 -2.72 -0.36 -17.49
CA GLN A 92 -2.97 -0.11 -16.07
C GLN A 92 -3.56 -1.38 -15.44
N PRO A 93 -3.06 -1.83 -14.28
CA PRO A 93 -1.90 -1.31 -13.56
C PRO A 93 -0.58 -1.57 -14.30
N ASP A 94 0.33 -0.60 -14.26
CA ASP A 94 1.70 -0.71 -14.77
C ASP A 94 2.65 -0.51 -13.59
N LEU A 95 3.54 -1.47 -13.40
CA LEU A 95 4.46 -1.54 -12.27
C LEU A 95 5.27 -0.24 -12.12
N TYR A 96 5.85 0.27 -13.21
CA TYR A 96 6.71 1.44 -13.17
C TYR A 96 5.91 2.68 -12.74
N PHE A 97 4.68 2.81 -13.24
CA PHE A 97 3.79 3.88 -12.79
C PHE A 97 3.37 3.76 -11.33
N GLN A 98 3.24 2.56 -10.80
CA GLN A 98 3.00 2.37 -9.37
C GLN A 98 4.22 2.78 -8.55
N LEU A 99 5.43 2.42 -8.99
CA LEU A 99 6.68 2.81 -8.34
C LEU A 99 6.89 4.34 -8.35
N ILE A 100 6.56 5.01 -9.45
CA ILE A 100 6.56 6.49 -9.55
C ILE A 100 5.67 7.10 -8.46
N LYS A 101 4.47 6.56 -8.24
CA LYS A 101 3.60 7.03 -7.14
C LYS A 101 4.26 6.84 -5.78
N GLY A 102 4.92 5.71 -5.56
CA GLY A 102 5.69 5.46 -4.33
C GLY A 102 6.78 6.51 -4.11
N GLU A 103 7.50 6.88 -5.17
CA GLU A 103 8.52 7.93 -5.17
C GLU A 103 7.90 9.31 -4.86
N GLU A 104 6.76 9.66 -5.46
CA GLU A 104 6.02 10.89 -5.15
C GLU A 104 5.63 10.96 -3.66
N ILE A 105 5.21 9.84 -3.05
CA ILE A 105 4.92 9.79 -1.61
C ILE A 105 6.17 10.01 -0.78
N LEU A 106 7.28 9.34 -1.12
CA LEU A 106 8.55 9.51 -0.43
C LEU A 106 8.97 10.98 -0.44
N TYR A 107 8.94 11.60 -1.62
CA TYR A 107 9.22 13.02 -1.77
C TYR A 107 8.27 13.87 -0.93
N ARG A 108 6.96 13.64 -1.04
CA ARG A 108 5.98 14.43 -0.31
C ARG A 108 6.22 14.36 1.21
N LYS A 109 6.35 13.15 1.77
CA LYS A 109 6.58 12.88 3.19
C LYS A 109 7.85 13.52 3.71
N LEU A 110 8.98 13.30 3.04
CA LEU A 110 10.29 13.71 3.54
C LEU A 110 10.66 15.15 3.17
N CYS A 111 10.11 15.69 2.08
CA CYS A 111 10.56 16.97 1.52
C CYS A 111 9.57 18.09 1.74
N THR A 112 8.26 17.80 1.65
CA THR A 112 7.21 18.83 1.65
C THR A 112 6.35 18.84 2.92
N GLU A 113 6.08 17.69 3.53
CA GLU A 113 5.30 17.57 4.77
C GLU A 113 6.18 17.94 5.98
N SER A 114 6.19 19.22 6.35
CA SER A 114 7.12 19.76 7.35
C SER A 114 7.10 19.04 8.70
N ALA A 115 5.92 18.61 9.17
CA ALA A 115 5.77 17.90 10.43
C ALA A 115 6.41 16.49 10.38
N PHE A 116 6.05 15.70 9.36
CA PHE A 116 6.60 14.36 9.18
C PHE A 116 8.11 14.40 8.94
N LYS A 117 8.56 15.32 8.06
CA LYS A 117 9.97 15.58 7.81
C LYS A 117 10.76 15.81 9.10
N GLN A 118 10.28 16.67 10.00
CA GLN A 118 10.96 16.96 11.25
C GLN A 118 11.06 15.74 12.15
N GLN A 119 9.98 14.95 12.26
CA GLN A 119 9.98 13.70 13.03
C GLN A 119 10.98 12.70 12.46
N PHE A 120 10.95 12.47 11.14
CA PHE A 120 11.87 11.55 10.48
C PHE A 120 13.34 12.00 10.63
N GLN A 121 13.62 13.30 10.43
CA GLN A 121 14.96 13.86 10.60
C GLN A 121 15.48 13.69 12.03
N GLY A 122 14.60 13.75 13.04
CA GLY A 122 14.95 13.51 14.44
C GLY A 122 15.53 12.11 14.71
N HIS A 123 15.16 11.12 13.88
CA HIS A 123 15.60 9.73 14.02
C HIS A 123 16.58 9.28 12.92
N PHE A 124 16.89 10.14 11.95
CA PHE A 124 17.66 9.79 10.76
C PHE A 124 19.03 9.14 11.07
N SER A 125 19.76 9.67 12.05
CA SER A 125 21.09 9.13 12.42
C SER A 125 21.01 7.66 12.85
N CYS A 126 19.91 7.26 13.49
CA CYS A 126 19.66 5.87 13.86
C CYS A 126 19.25 5.03 12.65
N PHE A 127 18.30 5.50 11.84
CA PHE A 127 17.87 4.79 10.63
C PHE A 127 19.05 4.52 9.69
N HIS A 128 19.91 5.52 9.49
CA HIS A 128 21.11 5.41 8.68
C HIS A 128 22.09 4.37 9.23
N LYS A 129 22.32 4.36 10.55
CA LYS A 129 23.24 3.44 11.21
C LYS A 129 22.85 1.98 11.02
N PHE A 130 21.55 1.68 11.06
CA PHE A 130 21.02 0.31 10.97
C PHE A 130 20.42 -0.03 9.60
N ARG A 131 20.70 0.77 8.57
CA ARG A 131 20.10 0.61 7.24
C ARG A 131 20.28 -0.78 6.63
N SER A 132 21.43 -1.43 6.86
CA SER A 132 21.71 -2.78 6.35
C SER A 132 20.85 -3.86 6.99
N GLU A 133 20.25 -3.60 8.15
CA GLU A 133 19.30 -4.53 8.76
C GLU A 133 18.00 -4.59 7.96
N PHE A 134 17.61 -3.51 7.28
CA PHE A 134 16.39 -3.46 6.46
C PHE A 134 16.46 -4.33 5.20
N ASP A 135 17.65 -4.77 4.78
CA ASP A 135 17.79 -5.74 3.67
C ASP A 135 17.05 -7.06 3.96
N LYS A 136 16.84 -7.38 5.24
CA LYS A 136 16.06 -8.55 5.70
C LYS A 136 14.55 -8.38 5.52
N CYS A 137 14.09 -7.15 5.31
CA CYS A 137 12.67 -6.82 5.16
C CYS A 137 12.19 -6.89 3.72
N ASN A 138 13.05 -7.25 2.76
CA ASN A 138 12.66 -7.42 1.38
C ASN A 138 11.57 -8.51 1.24
N GLY A 139 10.50 -8.17 0.53
CA GLY A 139 9.48 -9.14 0.11
C GLY A 139 10.05 -10.19 -0.82
N THR A 140 9.22 -11.20 -1.13
CA THR A 140 9.54 -12.14 -2.20
C THR A 140 9.63 -11.40 -3.55
N PRO A 141 10.46 -11.87 -4.51
CA PRO A 141 10.51 -11.25 -5.83
C PRO A 141 9.12 -11.13 -6.45
N ASP A 142 8.85 -9.97 -7.05
CA ASP A 142 7.61 -9.65 -7.78
C ASP A 142 6.32 -9.80 -6.96
N TRP A 143 6.40 -9.71 -5.63
CA TRP A 143 5.24 -9.92 -4.75
C TRP A 143 4.05 -8.99 -5.04
N ILE A 144 4.32 -7.78 -5.55
CA ILE A 144 3.29 -6.80 -5.94
C ILE A 144 2.61 -7.12 -7.28
N GLU A 145 3.21 -7.96 -8.11
CA GLU A 145 2.63 -8.42 -9.39
C GLU A 145 1.84 -9.73 -9.22
N ASN A 146 1.77 -10.25 -8.00
CA ASN A 146 0.97 -11.43 -7.71
C ASN A 146 -0.53 -11.16 -7.97
N SER A 147 -1.23 -12.13 -8.55
CA SER A 147 -2.66 -12.00 -8.84
C SER A 147 -3.55 -12.25 -7.62
N ASP A 148 -3.01 -12.88 -6.56
CA ASP A 148 -3.71 -13.20 -5.32
C ASP A 148 -3.57 -12.06 -4.29
N PRO A 149 -4.68 -11.33 -3.98
CA PRO A 149 -4.65 -10.25 -3.01
C PRO A 149 -4.25 -10.70 -1.60
N GLU A 150 -4.53 -11.95 -1.22
CA GLU A 150 -4.16 -12.45 0.11
C GLU A 150 -2.64 -12.58 0.23
N VAL A 151 -1.97 -13.04 -0.83
CA VAL A 151 -0.50 -13.14 -0.88
C VAL A 151 0.14 -11.75 -0.85
N ILE A 152 -0.38 -10.80 -1.63
CA ILE A 152 0.10 -9.41 -1.63
C ILE A 152 -0.02 -8.81 -0.22
N CYS A 153 -1.19 -8.93 0.40
CA CYS A 153 -1.42 -8.35 1.73
C CYS A 153 -0.59 -9.04 2.82
N ALA A 154 -0.33 -10.34 2.70
CA ALA A 154 0.54 -11.06 3.62
C ALA A 154 2.00 -10.58 3.54
N GLU A 155 2.55 -10.42 2.32
CA GLU A 155 3.91 -9.88 2.14
C GLU A 155 3.99 -8.43 2.60
N TYR A 156 3.01 -7.58 2.27
CA TYR A 156 2.96 -6.21 2.78
C TYR A 156 2.98 -6.17 4.33
N LYS A 157 2.15 -6.98 4.99
CA LYS A 157 2.14 -7.05 6.46
C LYS A 157 3.52 -7.49 7.01
N LYS A 158 4.14 -8.49 6.39
CA LYS A 158 5.48 -8.97 6.77
C LYS A 158 6.55 -7.88 6.61
N ILE A 159 6.57 -7.18 5.48
CA ILE A 159 7.52 -6.09 5.19
C ILE A 159 7.34 -4.96 6.22
N SER A 160 6.11 -4.46 6.39
CA SER A 160 5.81 -3.37 7.31
C SER A 160 6.14 -3.72 8.77
N ASN A 161 5.83 -4.94 9.22
CA ASN A 161 6.22 -5.43 10.54
C ASN A 161 7.74 -5.48 10.70
N CYS A 162 8.47 -5.98 9.70
CA CYS A 162 9.93 -6.08 9.76
C CYS A 162 10.58 -4.70 9.96
N TYR A 163 10.19 -3.70 9.17
CA TYR A 163 10.72 -2.33 9.33
C TYR A 163 10.41 -1.75 10.71
N TYR A 164 9.19 -1.97 11.21
CA TYR A 164 8.76 -1.52 12.53
C TYR A 164 9.56 -2.21 13.64
N GLU A 165 9.72 -3.53 13.60
CA GLU A 165 10.42 -4.33 14.61
C GLU A 165 11.92 -4.00 14.67
N ILE A 166 12.60 -3.93 13.53
CA ILE A 166 14.02 -3.53 13.45
C ILE A 166 14.20 -2.13 14.01
N THR A 167 13.33 -1.20 13.59
CA THR A 167 13.41 0.19 14.06
C THR A 167 13.12 0.30 15.55
N GLY A 168 12.12 -0.41 16.07
CA GLY A 168 11.80 -0.41 17.49
C GLY A 168 12.94 -0.97 18.33
N THR A 169 13.56 -2.05 17.86
CA THR A 169 14.69 -2.71 18.52
C THR A 169 15.92 -1.81 18.60
N HIS A 170 16.20 -1.02 17.56
CA HIS A 170 17.45 -0.27 17.46
C HIS A 170 17.34 1.23 17.71
N CYS A 171 16.18 1.82 17.43
CA CYS A 171 15.93 3.27 17.43
C CYS A 171 14.82 3.70 18.40
N GLY A 172 14.11 2.74 19.01
CA GLY A 172 13.03 2.99 19.95
C GLY A 172 11.65 3.12 19.31
N GLN A 173 10.63 3.10 20.16
CA GLN A 173 9.22 3.00 19.75
C GLN A 173 8.74 4.19 18.91
N GLU A 174 9.10 5.42 19.28
CA GLU A 174 8.71 6.61 18.52
C GLU A 174 9.26 6.57 17.08
N ALA A 175 10.52 6.15 16.94
CA ALA A 175 11.17 5.99 15.64
C ALA A 175 10.49 4.89 14.81
N ALA A 176 10.05 3.81 15.46
CA ALA A 176 9.33 2.70 14.82
C ALA A 176 8.00 3.14 14.23
N GLU A 177 7.22 3.95 14.94
CA GLU A 177 5.95 4.49 14.42
C GLU A 177 6.18 5.41 13.22
N VAL A 178 7.21 6.26 13.27
CA VAL A 178 7.59 7.13 12.15
C VAL A 178 7.99 6.32 10.93
N MET A 179 8.81 5.27 11.10
CA MET A 179 9.21 4.38 10.01
C MET A 179 8.01 3.62 9.43
N LYS A 180 7.14 3.09 10.30
CA LYS A 180 5.92 2.38 9.90
C LYS A 180 4.97 3.28 9.10
N GLU A 181 4.77 4.53 9.53
CA GLU A 181 3.96 5.49 8.76
C GLU A 181 4.54 5.71 7.36
N LEU A 182 5.88 5.85 7.24
CA LEU A 182 6.53 6.00 5.93
C LEU A 182 6.29 4.78 5.04
N VAL A 183 6.59 3.58 5.56
CA VAL A 183 6.43 2.30 4.84
C VAL A 183 5.00 2.11 4.36
N ILE A 184 4.03 2.31 5.26
CA ILE A 184 2.60 2.17 4.95
C ILE A 184 2.18 3.18 3.89
N SER A 185 2.63 4.44 4.00
CA SER A 185 2.29 5.49 3.05
C SER A 185 2.80 5.18 1.64
N ILE A 186 4.04 4.69 1.53
CA ILE A 186 4.66 4.33 0.26
C ILE A 186 3.93 3.13 -0.35
N ILE A 187 3.83 2.01 0.37
CA ILE A 187 3.24 0.78 -0.17
C ILE A 187 1.77 0.98 -0.56
N ASN A 188 0.98 1.70 0.25
CA ASN A 188 -0.42 2.00 -0.09
C ASN A 188 -0.60 2.82 -1.37
N SER A 189 0.40 3.58 -1.80
CA SER A 189 0.33 4.35 -3.05
C SER A 189 0.66 3.53 -4.30
N ILE A 190 1.42 2.44 -4.10
CA ILE A 190 1.85 1.51 -5.14
C ILE A 190 0.73 0.49 -5.39
N LEU A 191 0.20 -0.11 -4.32
CA LEU A 191 -0.82 -1.15 -4.42
C LEU A 191 -2.15 -0.61 -4.98
N THR A 192 -2.74 -1.37 -5.88
CA THR A 192 -4.11 -1.13 -6.38
C THR A 192 -5.19 -1.85 -5.58
N ILE A 193 -4.79 -2.77 -4.71
CA ILE A 193 -5.68 -3.47 -3.78
C ILE A 193 -5.64 -2.81 -2.41
N LYS A 194 -6.67 -3.05 -1.60
CA LYS A 194 -6.72 -2.61 -0.20
C LYS A 194 -6.32 -3.76 0.71
N CYS A 195 -5.38 -3.49 1.61
CA CYS A 195 -4.98 -4.40 2.67
C CYS A 195 -5.28 -3.78 4.04
N ASP A 196 -5.71 -4.60 5.00
CA ASP A 196 -5.94 -4.15 6.38
C ASP A 196 -4.64 -4.26 7.20
N ILE A 197 -3.89 -3.16 7.25
CA ILE A 197 -2.54 -3.10 7.84
C ILE A 197 -2.56 -2.52 9.27
N ASN A 198 -3.73 -2.18 9.80
CA ASN A 198 -3.87 -1.54 11.11
C ASN A 198 -3.73 -2.51 12.30
N GLU A 199 -3.57 -3.81 12.08
CA GLU A 199 -3.36 -4.82 13.13
C GLU A 199 -1.87 -5.01 13.49
N ILE A 200 -1.10 -3.94 13.56
CA ILE A 200 0.35 -3.99 13.82
C ILE A 200 0.65 -3.34 15.18
N GLY A 201 1.06 -4.18 16.15
CA GLY A 201 1.39 -3.83 17.54
C GLY A 201 0.18 -4.05 18.46
N THR A 202 -0.02 -5.20 19.08
CA THR A 202 0.87 -5.81 20.09
C THR A 202 0.99 -7.33 19.86
N ASN A 203 2.20 -7.87 19.86
CA ASN A 203 2.35 -9.25 20.31
C ASN A 203 1.84 -9.31 21.76
N PRO A 204 0.91 -10.22 22.11
CA PRO A 204 0.47 -10.40 23.50
C PRO A 204 1.61 -10.81 24.46
N GLU A 205 2.78 -11.18 23.93
CA GLU A 205 3.96 -11.56 24.71
C GLU A 205 4.82 -10.35 25.13
N ASP A 206 4.80 -9.25 24.37
CA ASP A 206 5.64 -8.07 24.67
C ASP A 206 4.93 -7.02 25.54
N ALA A 207 3.63 -7.19 25.80
CA ALA A 207 2.87 -6.39 26.77
C ALA A 207 3.09 -6.85 28.23
N LEU A 208 4.02 -7.79 28.48
CA LEU A 208 4.28 -8.35 29.80
C LEU A 208 5.57 -7.81 30.44
N GLU A 209 5.98 -6.58 30.17
CA GLU A 209 7.03 -5.96 31.00
C GLU A 209 6.89 -4.44 31.06
N LEU A 210 5.81 -3.98 31.66
CA LEU A 210 5.74 -2.77 32.49
C LEU A 210 4.38 -2.74 33.20
N GLU A 211 4.42 -2.69 34.53
CA GLU A 211 3.28 -2.51 35.45
C GLU A 211 2.32 -3.70 35.69
N ALA A 212 2.73 -4.71 36.49
CA ALA A 212 1.74 -5.54 37.22
C ALA A 212 2.29 -6.18 38.50
N GLY A 213 1.86 -5.63 39.64
CA GLY A 213 2.07 -6.18 40.99
C GLY A 213 1.46 -7.58 41.21
N PRO A 214 1.81 -8.23 42.34
CA PRO A 214 1.70 -9.69 42.50
C PRO A 214 0.27 -10.28 42.65
N GLU A 215 -0.79 -9.47 42.76
CA GLU A 215 -2.15 -10.01 43.02
C GLU A 215 -2.98 -10.29 41.76
N GLY A 216 -2.59 -9.83 40.57
CA GLY A 216 -3.29 -10.09 39.30
C GLY A 216 -2.98 -11.44 38.62
N LYS A 217 -1.91 -12.14 39.05
CA LYS A 217 -1.34 -13.29 38.31
C LYS A 217 -2.17 -14.58 38.40
N LYS A 218 -3.03 -14.74 39.41
CA LYS A 218 -3.87 -15.95 39.57
C LYS A 218 -5.10 -15.97 38.67
N SER A 219 -5.73 -14.82 38.41
CA SER A 219 -6.95 -14.77 37.56
C SER A 219 -6.62 -14.93 36.08
N LEU A 220 -5.48 -14.38 35.63
CA LEU A 220 -5.07 -14.42 34.23
C LEU A 220 -4.55 -15.80 33.80
N LYS A 221 -3.83 -16.51 34.69
CA LYS A 221 -3.31 -17.86 34.42
C LYS A 221 -4.43 -18.88 34.18
N THR A 222 -5.54 -18.77 34.91
CA THR A 222 -6.72 -19.64 34.72
C THR A 222 -7.39 -19.37 33.37
N LYS A 223 -7.58 -18.09 33.01
CA LYS A 223 -8.17 -17.70 31.71
C LYS A 223 -7.29 -18.08 30.51
N LEU A 224 -5.97 -18.06 30.66
CA LEU A 224 -5.03 -18.48 29.60
C LEU A 224 -5.02 -20.01 29.42
N LEU A 225 -5.10 -20.76 30.53
CA LEU A 225 -5.18 -22.23 30.51
C LEU A 225 -6.47 -22.73 29.85
N ASP A 226 -7.58 -22.04 30.05
CA ASP A 226 -8.86 -22.40 29.41
C ASP A 226 -8.82 -22.15 27.90
N LYS A 227 -8.24 -21.02 27.45
CA LYS A 227 -8.05 -20.72 26.01
C LYS A 227 -7.09 -21.68 25.30
N LEU A 228 -6.08 -22.20 26.00
CA LEU A 228 -5.13 -23.17 25.45
C LEU A 228 -5.75 -24.58 25.32
N LYS A 229 -6.68 -24.95 26.19
CA LYS A 229 -7.46 -26.19 26.05
C LYS A 229 -8.37 -26.14 24.83
N ASP A 230 -9.09 -25.04 24.63
CA ASP A 230 -9.97 -24.87 23.47
C ASP A 230 -9.20 -24.96 22.13
N LYS A 231 -8.01 -24.36 22.04
CA LYS A 231 -7.17 -24.47 20.82
C LYS A 231 -6.69 -25.90 20.54
N LYS A 232 -6.40 -26.69 21.59
CA LYS A 232 -5.96 -28.09 21.44
C LYS A 232 -7.10 -28.98 20.96
N ASP A 233 -8.33 -28.71 21.41
CA ASP A 233 -9.54 -29.43 20.99
C ASP A 233 -9.98 -29.08 19.56
N ILE A 234 -9.72 -27.85 19.10
CA ILE A 234 -9.96 -27.47 17.70
C ILE A 234 -8.96 -28.17 16.76
N LYS A 235 -7.68 -28.25 17.14
CA LYS A 235 -6.66 -28.93 16.34
C LYS A 235 -6.93 -30.43 16.22
N SER A 236 -7.33 -31.11 17.30
CA SER A 236 -7.66 -32.53 17.27
C SER A 236 -8.89 -32.84 16.40
N ARG A 237 -9.92 -31.98 16.41
CA ARG A 237 -11.09 -32.11 15.51
C ARG A 237 -10.75 -31.89 14.04
N ALA A 238 -9.80 -31.00 13.73
CA ALA A 238 -9.36 -30.76 12.35
C ALA A 238 -8.57 -31.95 11.80
N GLU A 239 -7.70 -32.57 12.61
CA GLU A 239 -6.96 -33.78 12.27
C GLU A 239 -7.92 -34.97 12.02
N GLN A 240 -8.94 -35.12 12.87
CA GLN A 240 -9.94 -36.19 12.75
C GLN A 240 -10.81 -36.04 11.49
N LYS A 241 -11.14 -34.80 11.09
CA LYS A 241 -11.86 -34.54 9.82
C LYS A 241 -11.05 -34.87 8.58
N LYS A 242 -9.72 -34.61 8.58
CA LYS A 242 -8.84 -34.98 7.46
C LYS A 242 -8.80 -36.49 7.24
N ASN A 243 -8.73 -37.27 8.32
CA ASN A 243 -8.74 -38.73 8.23
C ASN A 243 -10.07 -39.27 7.70
N TYR A 244 -11.21 -38.69 8.12
CA TYR A 244 -12.53 -39.11 7.63
C TYR A 244 -12.71 -38.89 6.12
N ILE A 245 -12.27 -37.73 5.60
CA ILE A 245 -12.33 -37.42 4.16
C ILE A 245 -11.46 -38.38 3.36
N SER A 246 -10.29 -38.77 3.89
CA SER A 246 -9.42 -39.74 3.21
C SER A 246 -10.06 -41.13 3.04
N TYR A 247 -10.90 -41.57 4.00
CA TYR A 247 -11.57 -42.87 3.91
C TYR A 247 -12.74 -42.87 2.92
N GLU A 248 -13.51 -41.79 2.85
CA GLU A 248 -14.60 -41.69 1.86
C GLU A 248 -14.08 -41.68 0.42
N VAL A 249 -12.97 -40.97 0.18
CA VAL A 249 -12.31 -40.98 -1.14
C VAL A 249 -11.81 -42.39 -1.50
N LEU A 250 -11.22 -43.11 -0.54
CA LEU A 250 -10.75 -44.48 -0.77
C LEU A 250 -11.91 -45.45 -1.07
N LEU A 251 -13.05 -45.30 -0.39
CA LEU A 251 -14.26 -46.09 -0.60
C LEU A 251 -14.87 -45.87 -1.99
N VAL A 252 -14.92 -44.63 -2.47
CA VAL A 252 -15.39 -44.29 -3.83
C VAL A 252 -14.46 -44.84 -4.90
N VAL A 253 -13.15 -44.85 -4.67
CA VAL A 253 -12.19 -45.45 -5.63
C VAL A 253 -12.36 -46.97 -5.69
N LEU A 254 -12.53 -47.63 -4.55
CA LEU A 254 -12.69 -49.09 -4.50
C LEU A 254 -14.01 -49.58 -5.10
N THR A 255 -15.12 -48.86 -4.90
CA THR A 255 -16.42 -49.25 -5.50
C THR A 255 -16.43 -49.07 -7.02
N ASN A 256 -15.76 -48.04 -7.53
CA ASN A 256 -15.59 -47.86 -8.97
C ASN A 256 -14.67 -48.92 -9.59
N PHE A 257 -13.67 -49.44 -8.85
CA PHE A 257 -12.79 -50.49 -9.34
C PHE A 257 -13.52 -51.83 -9.53
N ILE A 258 -14.46 -52.17 -8.64
CA ILE A 258 -15.23 -53.42 -8.72
C ILE A 258 -16.19 -53.41 -9.93
N HIS A 259 -16.71 -52.25 -10.31
CA HIS A 259 -17.61 -52.12 -11.47
C HIS A 259 -16.91 -52.28 -12.84
N TYR A 260 -15.58 -52.18 -12.89
CA TYR A 260 -14.82 -52.32 -14.14
C TYR A 260 -14.23 -53.73 -14.37
N THR A 261 -14.39 -54.64 -13.40
CA THR A 261 -13.82 -56.00 -13.46
C THR A 261 -14.84 -57.13 -13.53
N MET A 262 -16.12 -56.82 -13.77
CA MET A 262 -17.17 -57.78 -14.15
C MET A 262 -17.71 -57.45 -15.52
#